data_AF-A0A9D2EA67-F1
#
_entry.id   AF-A0A9D2EA67-F1
#
_cell.length_a   1.000
_cell.length_b   1.000
_cell.length_c   1.000
_cell.angle_alpha   90.00
_cell.angle_beta   90.00
_cell.angle_gamma   90.00
#
_symmetry.space_group_name_H-M   'P 1'
#
loop_
_entity.id
_entity.type
_entity.pdbx_description
1 polymer ?
#
loop_
_entity_poly.entity_id
_entity_poly.type
_entity_poly.pdbx_seq_one_letter_code
_entity_poly.pdbx_strand_id
1 'polypeptide(L)'
;MWKKLIYIIGLSLPFGLQACSDDEPGTNNGEGGGNQVEVVITTEVETKATVVTALGDGDEMNVYAKTYGDIEAPDLVEKVVATNTGGTWTLEPAVRISEGGRAFLYAVSPYSADNIDPAAIPVDISAQEDVLYSGSFVPVTYTTHTAQLNMKHALMLLTFNILKQGYTGSGILQSLSVSGEPVYTSGTMDVSTGRITGTGKDGFVASTEKALTGEGWTEDLPRFWAIPFSTQGKEAVLTAVVDGKSYEARFPDLEMKGGYQYIFRLVMTANGLQFIPGQLETVSLNLSDDQPEALEGYGVLTLTHHCTDFVLPVLTGDNVFGTVDWGDGSSAGYEIGGIHTYTDNSTRETVIESWNSTGFELNTLSGIEEIDLSGY
;
A
#
# COMPACT_ATOMS: atom_id res chain seq x y z
N MET A 1 -101.80 7.06 32.69
CA MET A 1 -101.23 6.66 34.00
C MET A 1 -99.81 6.10 33.78
N TRP A 2 -99.01 5.93 34.84
CA TRP A 2 -97.70 5.24 34.99
C TRP A 2 -97.22 4.23 33.91
N LYS A 3 -95.94 3.87 33.74
CA LYS A 3 -94.59 4.17 34.34
C LYS A 3 -93.52 3.57 33.37
N LYS A 4 -92.23 3.93 33.31
CA LYS A 4 -91.43 5.08 33.81
C LYS A 4 -91.07 5.97 32.57
N LEU A 5 -90.00 6.78 32.39
CA LEU A 5 -88.80 7.27 33.11
C LEU A 5 -87.51 6.41 33.32
N ILE A 6 -86.45 6.69 32.55
CA ILE A 6 -85.06 6.99 33.00
C ILE A 6 -84.35 7.77 31.86
N TYR A 7 -83.22 8.41 32.15
CA TYR A 7 -82.73 9.65 31.50
C TYR A 7 -81.19 9.64 31.37
N ILE A 8 -80.62 10.48 30.48
CA ILE A 8 -79.29 11.19 30.55
C ILE A 8 -78.52 11.24 29.20
N ILE A 9 -78.30 12.48 28.72
CA ILE A 9 -77.08 13.15 28.20
C ILE A 9 -75.94 12.27 27.61
N GLY A 10 -75.27 12.59 26.49
CA GLY A 10 -75.37 13.75 25.58
C GLY A 10 -74.01 14.42 25.25
N LEU A 11 -73.93 15.08 24.07
CA LEU A 11 -72.84 15.93 23.55
C LEU A 11 -71.52 15.30 23.01
N SER A 12 -71.38 15.38 21.68
CA SER A 12 -70.24 15.89 20.87
C SER A 12 -68.76 15.57 21.20
N LEU A 13 -68.01 15.14 20.17
CA LEU A 13 -66.55 15.24 20.06
C LEU A 13 -66.07 16.70 20.13
N PRO A 14 -64.80 16.94 20.52
CA PRO A 14 -63.82 17.38 19.51
C PRO A 14 -62.49 16.60 19.53
N PHE A 15 -61.63 16.85 18.54
CA PHE A 15 -60.25 16.32 18.46
C PHE A 15 -59.30 17.00 19.49
N GLY A 16 -58.29 16.27 19.95
CA GLY A 16 -57.20 16.73 20.81
C GLY A 16 -55.97 15.82 20.68
N LEU A 17 -54.77 16.34 20.98
CA LEU A 17 -53.48 15.72 20.67
C LEU A 17 -52.83 14.92 21.82
N GLN A 18 -51.93 14.01 21.42
CA GLN A 18 -50.74 13.51 22.14
C GLN A 18 -50.88 12.85 23.54
N ALA A 19 -50.44 11.59 23.59
CA ALA A 19 -49.57 11.07 24.66
C ALA A 19 -48.77 9.86 24.11
N CYS A 20 -47.55 9.65 24.58
CA CYS A 20 -46.83 8.38 24.42
C CYS A 20 -46.95 7.59 25.72
N SER A 21 -47.02 6.26 25.62
CA SER A 21 -46.63 5.32 26.68
C SER A 21 -46.18 4.03 26.03
N ASP A 22 -45.11 3.45 26.53
CA ASP A 22 -44.54 2.20 26.04
C ASP A 22 -45.48 1.01 26.27
N ASP A 23 -45.42 -0.02 25.41
CA ASP A 23 -44.75 -1.27 25.79
C ASP A 23 -44.56 -2.23 24.60
N GLU A 24 -43.54 -3.09 24.73
CA GLU A 24 -43.17 -4.27 23.91
C GLU A 24 -43.15 -4.18 22.36
N PRO A 25 -41.96 -4.12 21.73
CA PRO A 25 -41.81 -4.45 20.32
C PRO A 25 -41.87 -5.98 20.11
N GLY A 26 -43.04 -6.48 19.72
CA GLY A 26 -43.22 -7.87 19.29
C GLY A 26 -42.28 -8.24 18.11
N THR A 27 -41.76 -9.47 18.12
CA THR A 27 -40.72 -9.95 17.21
C THR A 27 -41.19 -10.12 15.76
N ASN A 28 -41.19 -9.03 15.01
CA ASN A 28 -41.31 -9.05 13.56
C ASN A 28 -39.99 -9.51 12.91
N ASN A 29 -39.81 -10.83 12.80
CA ASN A 29 -38.87 -11.43 11.86
C ASN A 29 -39.36 -11.18 10.42
N GLY A 30 -39.14 -9.96 9.92
CA GLY A 30 -39.36 -9.60 8.52
C GLY A 30 -38.12 -9.90 7.70
N GLU A 31 -38.10 -11.05 7.01
CA GLU A 31 -37.11 -11.33 5.97
C GLU A 31 -37.31 -10.34 4.81
N GLY A 32 -36.58 -9.23 4.87
CA GLY A 32 -36.55 -8.20 3.84
C GLY A 32 -35.79 -8.69 2.61
N GLY A 33 -36.40 -9.60 1.85
CA GLY A 33 -35.85 -10.22 0.64
C GLY A 33 -35.69 -9.25 -0.53
N GLY A 34 -34.85 -8.24 -0.36
CA GLY A 34 -34.30 -7.45 -1.46
C GLY A 34 -33.34 -8.29 -2.28
N ASN A 35 -33.23 -8.00 -3.57
CA ASN A 35 -32.33 -8.70 -4.45
C ASN A 35 -30.88 -8.31 -4.12
N GLN A 36 -30.10 -9.26 -3.61
CA GLN A 36 -28.70 -9.08 -3.21
C GLN A 36 -27.81 -10.09 -3.92
N VAL A 37 -26.57 -9.66 -4.22
CA VAL A 37 -25.49 -10.54 -4.69
C VAL A 37 -24.43 -10.65 -3.60
N GLU A 38 -23.72 -11.78 -3.61
CA GLU A 38 -22.58 -12.04 -2.75
C GLU A 38 -21.30 -11.65 -3.47
N VAL A 39 -20.36 -11.04 -2.74
CA VAL A 39 -19.05 -10.69 -3.28
C VAL A 39 -18.18 -11.93 -3.37
N VAL A 40 -17.59 -12.16 -4.54
CA VAL A 40 -16.65 -13.25 -4.80
C VAL A 40 -15.26 -12.63 -5.00
N ILE A 41 -14.23 -13.17 -4.35
CA ILE A 41 -12.85 -12.75 -4.57
C ILE A 41 -12.10 -13.80 -5.41
N THR A 42 -11.27 -13.29 -6.31
CA THR A 42 -10.21 -14.00 -7.02
C THR A 42 -8.89 -13.24 -6.78
N THR A 43 -7.77 -13.95 -6.80
CA THR A 43 -6.45 -13.37 -6.52
C THR A 43 -5.47 -13.64 -7.64
N GLU A 44 -4.67 -12.66 -7.98
CA GLU A 44 -3.51 -12.80 -8.87
C GLU A 44 -2.24 -12.48 -8.07
N VAL A 45 -1.29 -13.43 -8.09
CA VAL A 45 0.02 -13.32 -7.41
C VAL A 45 1.10 -13.56 -8.46
N GLU A 46 1.31 -12.57 -9.33
CA GLU A 46 2.28 -12.74 -10.41
C GLU A 46 3.72 -12.72 -9.86
N THR A 47 4.36 -13.89 -9.74
CA THR A 47 5.70 -14.05 -9.17
C THR A 47 6.69 -14.65 -10.16
N LYS A 48 7.96 -14.20 -10.09
CA LYS A 48 9.05 -14.87 -10.82
C LYS A 48 9.45 -16.16 -10.09
N ALA A 49 9.38 -17.28 -10.80
CA ALA A 49 9.27 -18.66 -10.31
C ALA A 49 10.34 -19.22 -9.33
N THR A 50 11.29 -18.41 -8.86
CA THR A 50 12.29 -18.75 -7.83
C THR A 50 11.99 -18.20 -6.43
N VAL A 51 10.93 -17.38 -6.31
CA VAL A 51 10.36 -16.87 -5.06
C VAL A 51 8.85 -16.86 -5.25
N VAL A 52 8.17 -17.87 -4.71
CA VAL A 52 6.75 -18.12 -4.99
C VAL A 52 6.02 -18.46 -3.69
N THR A 53 5.28 -17.48 -3.18
CA THR A 53 4.18 -17.70 -2.23
C THR A 53 2.92 -17.82 -3.06
N ALA A 54 2.71 -19.01 -3.65
CA ALA A 54 1.51 -19.28 -4.44
C ALA A 54 0.33 -19.53 -3.50
N LEU A 55 -0.63 -18.60 -3.48
CA LEU A 55 -1.85 -18.76 -2.68
C LEU A 55 -2.65 -19.97 -3.18
N GLY A 56 -2.75 -21.00 -2.35
CA GLY A 56 -3.33 -22.31 -2.67
C GLY A 56 -4.58 -22.63 -1.85
N ASP A 57 -5.13 -23.83 -2.06
CA ASP A 57 -6.32 -24.31 -1.35
C ASP A 57 -6.10 -24.34 0.17
N GLY A 58 -6.95 -23.63 0.91
CA GLY A 58 -6.88 -23.53 2.37
C GLY A 58 -6.06 -22.35 2.91
N ASP A 59 -5.42 -21.54 2.06
CA ASP A 59 -4.85 -20.27 2.50
C ASP A 59 -5.97 -19.27 2.87
N GLU A 60 -5.68 -18.39 3.82
CA GLU A 60 -6.61 -17.41 4.36
C GLU A 60 -6.03 -15.99 4.32
N MET A 61 -6.89 -14.98 4.13
CA MET A 61 -6.53 -13.56 4.17
C MET A 61 -7.56 -12.71 4.93
N ASN A 62 -7.14 -11.58 5.47
CA ASN A 62 -8.04 -10.55 5.97
C ASN A 62 -8.59 -9.73 4.80
N VAL A 63 -9.90 -9.46 4.78
CA VAL A 63 -10.56 -8.59 3.80
C VAL A 63 -11.27 -7.45 4.51
N TYR A 64 -11.09 -6.23 4.01
CA TYR A 64 -11.72 -5.01 4.51
C TYR A 64 -12.69 -4.51 3.44
N ALA A 65 -13.97 -4.82 3.62
CA ALA A 65 -15.02 -4.38 2.71
C ALA A 65 -15.53 -3.01 3.12
N LYS A 66 -15.02 -1.94 2.50
CA LYS A 66 -15.30 -0.54 2.84
C LYS A 66 -16.56 0.00 2.17
N THR A 67 -17.23 0.95 2.83
CA THR A 67 -18.45 1.62 2.34
C THR A 67 -18.20 2.67 1.24
N TYR A 68 -17.02 3.30 1.24
CA TYR A 68 -16.51 4.15 0.14
C TYR A 68 -15.03 3.85 -0.11
N GLY A 69 -14.48 4.38 -1.22
CA GLY A 69 -13.10 4.14 -1.66
C GLY A 69 -12.07 4.94 -0.86
N ASP A 70 -11.94 4.61 0.42
CA ASP A 70 -11.01 5.19 1.39
C ASP A 70 -10.67 4.10 2.42
N ILE A 71 -9.42 4.07 2.91
CA ILE A 71 -8.97 3.08 3.90
C ILE A 71 -9.55 3.38 5.29
N GLU A 72 -9.82 4.66 5.58
CA GLU A 72 -10.45 5.15 6.80
C GLU A 72 -11.99 5.06 6.75
N ALA A 73 -12.57 4.62 5.63
CA ALA A 73 -14.02 4.45 5.52
C ALA A 73 -14.55 3.42 6.54
N PRO A 74 -15.79 3.57 7.03
CA PRO A 74 -16.46 2.52 7.79
C PRO A 74 -16.55 1.22 6.99
N ASP A 75 -16.33 0.10 7.68
CA ASP A 75 -16.55 -1.23 7.15
C ASP A 75 -18.06 -1.44 6.86
N LEU A 76 -18.35 -2.02 5.70
CA LEU A 76 -19.66 -2.57 5.35
C LEU A 76 -19.93 -3.89 6.09
N VAL A 77 -18.87 -4.67 6.31
CA VAL A 77 -18.83 -5.89 7.12
C VAL A 77 -17.47 -5.92 7.82
N GLU A 78 -17.46 -5.96 9.16
CA GLU A 78 -16.23 -6.10 9.95
C GLU A 78 -15.64 -7.51 9.84
N LYS A 79 -14.31 -7.62 9.92
CA LYS A 79 -13.56 -8.87 10.20
C LYS A 79 -13.88 -10.01 9.23
N VAL A 80 -13.97 -9.70 7.95
CA VAL A 80 -14.14 -10.71 6.90
C VAL A 80 -12.83 -11.49 6.74
N VAL A 81 -12.90 -12.79 6.97
CA VAL A 81 -11.88 -13.75 6.54
C VAL A 81 -12.27 -14.24 5.16
N ALA A 82 -11.29 -14.34 4.26
CA ALA A 82 -11.47 -15.01 2.98
C ALA A 82 -10.60 -16.27 2.95
N THR A 83 -11.20 -17.42 2.61
CA THR A 83 -10.50 -18.72 2.51
C THR A 83 -10.52 -19.20 1.06
N ASN A 84 -9.37 -19.61 0.53
CA ASN A 84 -9.20 -20.06 -0.86
C ASN A 84 -9.68 -21.51 -1.05
N THR A 85 -10.42 -21.77 -2.13
CA THR A 85 -10.73 -23.12 -2.62
C THR A 85 -10.86 -23.09 -4.15
N GLY A 86 -9.95 -23.77 -4.85
CA GLY A 86 -9.91 -23.83 -6.31
C GLY A 86 -9.53 -22.50 -6.98
N GLY A 87 -8.81 -21.61 -6.29
CA GLY A 87 -8.49 -20.26 -6.76
C GLY A 87 -9.64 -19.25 -6.62
N THR A 88 -10.76 -19.66 -6.00
CA THR A 88 -11.88 -18.78 -5.65
C THR A 88 -11.96 -18.64 -4.14
N TRP A 89 -12.18 -17.44 -3.65
CA TRP A 89 -12.16 -17.12 -2.22
C TRP A 89 -13.58 -16.95 -1.67
N THR A 90 -13.89 -17.70 -0.61
CA THR A 90 -15.19 -17.64 0.09
C THR A 90 -15.07 -16.70 1.28
N LEU A 91 -16.04 -15.81 1.48
CA LEU A 91 -16.01 -14.76 2.51
C LEU A 91 -16.87 -15.13 3.73
N GLU A 92 -16.30 -15.06 4.93
CA GLU A 92 -17.02 -15.20 6.20
C GLU A 92 -16.59 -14.07 7.18
N PRO A 93 -17.49 -13.15 7.56
CA PRO A 93 -18.89 -13.06 7.15
C PRO A 93 -19.06 -12.62 5.69
N ALA A 94 -20.02 -13.25 4.99
CA ALA A 94 -20.25 -13.00 3.58
C ALA A 94 -20.72 -11.56 3.27
N VAL A 95 -19.92 -10.84 2.48
CA VAL A 95 -20.20 -9.47 2.03
C VAL A 95 -21.28 -9.51 0.95
N ARG A 96 -22.40 -8.81 1.16
CA ARG A 96 -23.53 -8.78 0.22
C ARG A 96 -23.92 -7.36 -0.18
N ILE A 97 -24.21 -7.19 -1.47
CA ILE A 97 -24.51 -5.90 -2.10
C ILE A 97 -25.95 -5.92 -2.63
N SER A 98 -26.75 -4.94 -2.19
CA SER A 98 -28.10 -4.67 -2.73
C SER A 98 -28.04 -3.89 -4.04
N GLU A 99 -29.11 -3.91 -4.83
CA GLU A 99 -29.26 -3.08 -6.03
C GLU A 99 -28.94 -1.58 -5.75
N GLY A 100 -28.12 -0.97 -6.61
CA GLY A 100 -27.60 0.40 -6.43
C GLY A 100 -26.46 0.55 -5.40
N GLY A 101 -26.18 -0.49 -4.62
CA GLY A 101 -25.08 -0.55 -3.65
C GLY A 101 -23.71 -0.81 -4.28
N ARG A 102 -22.68 -0.60 -3.46
CA ARG A 102 -21.26 -0.80 -3.79
C ARG A 102 -20.48 -1.20 -2.53
N ALA A 103 -19.32 -1.83 -2.71
CA ALA A 103 -18.29 -1.99 -1.67
C ALA A 103 -16.91 -1.80 -2.30
N PHE A 104 -15.91 -1.51 -1.48
CA PHE A 104 -14.54 -1.25 -1.91
C PHE A 104 -13.61 -2.14 -1.10
N LEU A 105 -12.91 -3.07 -1.76
CA LEU A 105 -12.21 -4.15 -1.06
C LEU A 105 -10.71 -3.87 -0.98
N TYR A 106 -10.17 -4.00 0.23
CA TYR A 106 -8.73 -4.17 0.49
C TYR A 106 -8.48 -5.57 1.07
N ALA A 107 -7.27 -6.10 0.94
CA ALA A 107 -6.89 -7.34 1.61
C ALA A 107 -5.41 -7.42 2.00
N VAL A 108 -5.11 -8.23 3.01
CA VAL A 108 -3.75 -8.63 3.39
C VAL A 108 -3.71 -10.13 3.72
N SER A 109 -2.64 -10.79 3.25
CA SER A 109 -2.39 -12.23 3.39
C SER A 109 -0.97 -12.45 3.94
N PRO A 110 -0.72 -13.48 4.76
CA PRO A 110 -1.71 -14.41 5.33
C PRO A 110 -2.61 -13.74 6.38
N TYR A 111 -3.71 -14.42 6.69
CA TYR A 111 -4.66 -14.01 7.72
C TYR A 111 -4.01 -13.97 9.11
N SER A 112 -4.28 -12.89 9.84
CA SER A 112 -4.04 -12.82 11.28
C SER A 112 -5.22 -12.14 11.99
N ALA A 113 -5.46 -12.54 13.25
CA ALA A 113 -6.43 -11.88 14.13
C ALA A 113 -5.96 -10.48 14.57
N ASP A 114 -4.67 -10.18 14.48
CA ASP A 114 -4.07 -8.88 14.83
C ASP A 114 -4.12 -7.87 13.67
N ASN A 115 -4.44 -8.33 12.45
CA ASN A 115 -4.64 -7.51 11.24
C ASN A 115 -6.00 -6.79 11.29
N ILE A 116 -6.21 -5.97 12.32
CA ILE A 116 -7.51 -5.31 12.61
C ILE A 116 -7.67 -4.02 11.78
N ASP A 117 -6.60 -3.24 11.67
CA ASP A 117 -6.60 -1.91 11.04
C ASP A 117 -5.84 -1.94 9.70
N PRO A 118 -6.51 -1.76 8.55
CA PRO A 118 -5.85 -1.80 7.25
C PRO A 118 -4.83 -0.67 7.03
N ALA A 119 -4.89 0.44 7.78
CA ALA A 119 -3.88 1.50 7.72
C ALA A 119 -2.64 1.19 8.60
N ALA A 120 -2.72 0.17 9.47
CA ALA A 120 -1.70 -0.11 10.48
C ALA A 120 -1.45 -1.61 10.74
N ILE A 121 -1.44 -2.44 9.68
CA ILE A 121 -1.22 -3.88 9.77
C ILE A 121 0.13 -4.19 10.43
N PRO A 122 0.18 -5.00 11.51
CA PRO A 122 1.44 -5.38 12.14
C PRO A 122 2.37 -6.15 11.21
N VAL A 123 3.66 -5.80 11.20
CA VAL A 123 4.72 -6.51 10.48
C VAL A 123 5.86 -6.82 11.44
N ASP A 124 6.29 -8.09 11.50
CA ASP A 124 7.50 -8.53 12.20
C ASP A 124 8.25 -9.56 11.33
N ILE A 125 9.52 -9.28 11.00
CA ILE A 125 10.34 -10.18 10.20
C ILE A 125 10.84 -11.39 10.98
N SER A 126 10.63 -11.46 12.31
CA SER A 126 11.03 -12.61 13.12
C SER A 126 10.29 -13.90 12.71
N ALA A 127 9.06 -13.78 12.20
CA ALA A 127 8.28 -14.88 11.64
C ALA A 127 8.86 -15.44 10.32
N GLN A 128 9.61 -14.61 9.57
CA GLN A 128 10.06 -14.92 8.20
C GLN A 128 8.94 -15.32 7.23
N GLU A 129 7.76 -14.74 7.47
CA GLU A 129 6.56 -14.90 6.66
C GLU A 129 6.51 -13.84 5.55
N ASP A 130 5.85 -14.17 4.44
CA ASP A 130 5.74 -13.31 3.26
C ASP A 130 4.40 -12.59 3.27
N VAL A 131 4.43 -11.28 3.50
CA VAL A 131 3.21 -10.45 3.62
C VAL A 131 2.82 -9.92 2.25
N LEU A 132 1.64 -10.32 1.77
CA LEU A 132 1.04 -9.88 0.51
C LEU A 132 -0.12 -8.92 0.77
N TYR A 133 -0.21 -7.81 0.02
CA TYR A 133 -1.25 -6.78 0.17
C TYR A 133 -1.92 -6.43 -1.18
N SER A 134 -3.18 -6.03 -1.17
CA SER A 134 -3.93 -5.70 -2.41
C SER A 134 -3.53 -4.38 -3.08
N GLY A 135 -2.98 -3.45 -2.30
CA GLY A 135 -2.82 -2.05 -2.72
C GLY A 135 -4.16 -1.33 -2.74
N SER A 136 -4.34 -0.42 -3.70
CA SER A 136 -5.57 0.34 -3.95
C SER A 136 -6.83 -0.54 -3.93
N PHE A 137 -7.95 0.03 -3.48
CA PHE A 137 -9.20 -0.71 -3.36
C PHE A 137 -9.69 -1.29 -4.70
N VAL A 138 -10.38 -2.43 -4.64
CA VAL A 138 -11.14 -2.95 -5.78
C VAL A 138 -12.64 -2.68 -5.60
N PRO A 139 -13.26 -1.84 -6.46
CA PRO A 139 -14.68 -1.50 -6.34
C PRO A 139 -15.59 -2.59 -6.92
N VAL A 140 -16.52 -3.06 -6.12
CA VAL A 140 -17.55 -4.04 -6.50
C VAL A 140 -18.97 -3.45 -6.38
N THR A 141 -19.88 -3.91 -7.23
CA THR A 141 -21.28 -3.44 -7.30
C THR A 141 -22.25 -4.60 -7.46
N TYR A 142 -23.55 -4.35 -7.37
CA TYR A 142 -24.58 -5.36 -7.64
C TYR A 142 -24.38 -6.10 -8.98
N THR A 143 -24.01 -5.38 -10.05
CA THR A 143 -23.75 -5.95 -11.38
C THR A 143 -22.32 -6.42 -11.60
N THR A 144 -21.38 -6.05 -10.73
CA THR A 144 -19.94 -6.39 -10.81
C THR A 144 -19.44 -6.82 -9.45
N HIS A 145 -19.89 -7.98 -8.98
CA HIS A 145 -19.65 -8.49 -7.63
C HIS A 145 -18.48 -9.48 -7.52
N THR A 146 -17.68 -9.63 -8.58
CA THR A 146 -16.40 -10.35 -8.52
C THR A 146 -15.26 -9.33 -8.46
N ALA A 147 -14.40 -9.44 -7.46
CA ALA A 147 -13.14 -8.70 -7.37
C ALA A 147 -11.95 -9.58 -7.79
N GLN A 148 -11.02 -8.98 -8.51
CA GLN A 148 -9.69 -9.52 -8.78
C GLN A 148 -8.70 -8.70 -7.95
N LEU A 149 -8.09 -9.32 -6.94
CA LEU A 149 -7.10 -8.69 -6.07
C LEU A 149 -5.70 -9.02 -6.59
N ASN A 150 -4.96 -7.99 -7.01
CA ASN A 150 -3.58 -8.13 -7.46
C ASN A 150 -2.66 -8.01 -6.24
N MET A 151 -2.29 -9.16 -5.67
CA MET A 151 -1.62 -9.23 -4.36
C MET A 151 -0.11 -9.06 -4.54
N LYS A 152 0.43 -8.00 -3.93
CA LYS A 152 1.84 -7.56 -4.04
C LYS A 152 2.62 -7.89 -2.78
N HIS A 153 3.89 -8.24 -2.88
CA HIS A 153 4.75 -8.42 -1.70
C HIS A 153 5.07 -7.08 -1.04
N ALA A 154 4.82 -6.97 0.27
CA ALA A 154 5.16 -5.80 1.08
C ALA A 154 6.64 -5.75 1.48
N LEU A 155 7.22 -6.94 1.73
CA LEU A 155 8.61 -7.09 2.16
C LEU A 155 9.56 -7.13 0.96
N MET A 156 10.85 -7.01 1.25
CA MET A 156 11.92 -7.32 0.30
C MET A 156 12.68 -8.58 0.71
N LEU A 157 13.20 -9.31 -0.26
CA LEU A 157 13.94 -10.55 -0.03
C LEU A 157 15.44 -10.33 -0.20
N LEU A 158 16.15 -10.15 0.91
CA LEU A 158 17.61 -10.01 0.92
C LEU A 158 18.25 -11.39 0.70
N THR A 159 19.11 -11.52 -0.31
CA THR A 159 19.74 -12.78 -0.72
C THR A 159 21.25 -12.59 -0.89
N PHE A 160 22.06 -13.54 -0.43
CA PHE A 160 23.52 -13.36 -0.31
C PHE A 160 24.31 -14.54 -0.91
N ASN A 161 25.10 -14.26 -1.95
CA ASN A 161 25.99 -15.23 -2.58
C ASN A 161 27.46 -14.93 -2.23
N ILE A 162 28.07 -15.76 -1.38
CA ILE A 162 29.38 -15.46 -0.75
C ILE A 162 30.48 -16.39 -1.30
N LEU A 163 31.43 -15.79 -2.03
CA LEU A 163 32.54 -16.48 -2.68
C LEU A 163 33.71 -16.70 -1.72
N LYS A 164 34.32 -17.89 -1.72
CA LYS A 164 35.51 -18.23 -0.94
C LYS A 164 36.78 -17.97 -1.75
N GLN A 165 37.35 -16.77 -1.63
CA GLN A 165 38.55 -16.36 -2.39
C GLN A 165 39.72 -16.04 -1.46
N GLY A 166 40.63 -17.01 -1.31
CA GLY A 166 41.81 -16.88 -0.43
C GLY A 166 41.51 -17.03 1.07
N TYR A 167 40.27 -17.28 1.48
CA TYR A 167 39.94 -17.62 2.86
C TYR A 167 40.37 -19.06 3.20
N THR A 168 41.24 -19.20 4.21
CA THR A 168 41.93 -20.48 4.54
C THR A 168 41.22 -21.35 5.58
N GLY A 169 40.10 -20.89 6.15
CA GLY A 169 39.27 -21.70 7.05
C GLY A 169 38.48 -22.78 6.31
N SER A 170 37.66 -23.54 7.05
CA SER A 170 36.66 -24.43 6.44
C SER A 170 35.68 -23.64 5.57
N GLY A 171 35.30 -22.44 6.01
CA GLY A 171 34.35 -21.59 5.31
C GLY A 171 32.93 -22.12 5.44
N ILE A 172 32.50 -22.49 6.65
CA ILE A 172 31.10 -22.81 6.93
C ILE A 172 30.41 -21.51 7.38
N LEU A 173 29.48 -21.02 6.56
CA LEU A 173 28.55 -19.96 6.95
C LEU A 173 27.53 -20.53 7.92
N GLN A 174 27.34 -19.87 9.06
CA GLN A 174 26.50 -20.31 10.18
C GLN A 174 25.31 -19.37 10.42
N SER A 175 25.47 -18.08 10.14
CA SER A 175 24.35 -17.13 10.15
C SER A 175 24.65 -15.85 9.37
N LEU A 176 23.58 -15.13 9.05
CA LEU A 176 23.57 -13.78 8.51
C LEU A 176 22.63 -12.90 9.35
N SER A 177 23.00 -11.65 9.59
CA SER A 177 22.13 -10.61 10.14
C SER A 177 22.43 -9.27 9.49
N VAL A 178 21.44 -8.37 9.48
CA VAL A 178 21.58 -7.01 8.94
C VAL A 178 21.11 -6.01 9.99
N SER A 179 21.87 -4.94 10.18
CA SER A 179 21.58 -3.90 11.18
C SER A 179 22.04 -2.53 10.71
N GLY A 180 21.48 -1.46 11.28
CA GLY A 180 21.84 -0.08 10.92
C GLY A 180 20.82 0.97 11.36
N GLU A 181 21.11 2.22 11.00
CA GLU A 181 20.14 3.32 11.17
C GLU A 181 18.87 3.14 10.33
N PRO A 182 18.90 2.67 9.06
CA PRO A 182 17.69 2.54 8.26
C PRO A 182 16.99 1.17 8.44
N VAL A 183 17.64 0.21 9.10
CA VAL A 183 17.15 -1.17 9.21
C VAL A 183 16.16 -1.30 10.36
N TYR A 184 14.96 -1.80 10.09
CA TYR A 184 13.94 -2.12 11.09
C TYR A 184 13.56 -3.60 10.97
N THR A 185 13.09 -4.19 12.08
CA THR A 185 12.67 -5.60 12.14
C THR A 185 11.18 -5.77 12.42
N SER A 186 10.52 -4.76 12.98
CA SER A 186 9.05 -4.69 13.03
C SER A 186 8.53 -3.27 12.77
N GLY A 187 7.25 -3.17 12.42
CA GLY A 187 6.58 -1.93 12.03
C GLY A 187 5.08 -2.11 11.80
N THR A 188 4.44 -1.12 11.20
CA THR A 188 3.06 -1.22 10.70
C THR A 188 2.98 -0.87 9.21
N MET A 189 2.10 -1.54 8.46
CA MET A 189 1.89 -1.37 7.03
C MET A 189 0.51 -0.79 6.73
N ASP A 190 0.47 0.20 5.84
CA ASP A 190 -0.75 0.67 5.18
C ASP A 190 -1.06 -0.23 3.96
N VAL A 191 -2.24 -0.86 3.92
CA VAL A 191 -2.64 -1.81 2.86
C VAL A 191 -2.94 -1.12 1.53
N SER A 192 -3.28 0.17 1.51
CA SER A 192 -3.52 0.88 0.25
C SER A 192 -2.23 1.19 -0.52
N THR A 193 -1.12 1.37 0.19
CA THR A 193 0.17 1.80 -0.35
C THR A 193 1.30 0.76 -0.24
N GLY A 194 1.15 -0.26 0.62
CA GLY A 194 2.23 -1.18 1.00
C GLY A 194 3.34 -0.53 1.84
N ARG A 195 3.17 0.73 2.26
CA ARG A 195 4.21 1.49 2.98
C ARG A 195 4.33 1.02 4.42
N ILE A 196 5.50 0.51 4.78
CA ILE A 196 5.82 0.08 6.14
C ILE A 196 6.49 1.22 6.93
N THR A 197 5.92 1.57 8.09
CA THR A 197 6.51 2.46 9.09
C THR A 197 7.22 1.61 10.14
N GLY A 198 8.56 1.56 10.08
CA GLY A 198 9.37 0.79 11.02
C GLY A 198 9.36 1.36 12.45
N THR A 199 9.21 0.48 13.44
CA THR A 199 9.15 0.83 14.87
C THR A 199 10.16 0.04 15.70
N GLY A 200 10.30 -1.27 15.48
CA GLY A 200 11.22 -2.15 16.20
C GLY A 200 12.55 -2.39 15.47
N LYS A 201 13.59 -2.69 16.26
CA LYS A 201 14.97 -2.97 15.79
C LYS A 201 15.60 -4.16 16.53
N ASP A 202 14.79 -5.03 17.11
CA ASP A 202 15.25 -6.25 17.77
C ASP A 202 15.90 -7.17 16.73
N GLY A 203 17.19 -7.46 16.92
CA GLY A 203 18.07 -7.93 15.85
C GLY A 203 17.72 -9.33 15.33
N PHE A 204 17.31 -9.41 14.06
CA PHE A 204 17.04 -10.67 13.37
C PHE A 204 18.33 -11.39 12.91
N VAL A 205 18.34 -12.73 12.97
CA VAL A 205 19.48 -13.58 12.60
C VAL A 205 19.00 -14.79 11.79
N ALA A 206 19.22 -14.77 10.48
CA ALA A 206 19.01 -15.93 9.62
C ALA A 206 20.10 -16.98 9.89
N SER A 207 19.72 -18.13 10.45
CA SER A 207 20.64 -19.25 10.70
C SER A 207 20.75 -20.16 9.47
N THR A 208 21.94 -20.71 9.23
CA THR A 208 22.22 -21.60 8.08
C THR A 208 23.42 -22.51 8.40
N GLU A 209 23.69 -23.53 7.59
CA GLU A 209 24.94 -24.28 7.66
C GLU A 209 25.44 -24.61 6.25
N LYS A 210 26.15 -23.65 5.63
CA LYS A 210 26.47 -23.70 4.19
C LYS A 210 27.96 -23.47 3.92
N ALA A 211 28.60 -24.43 3.26
CA ALA A 211 30.01 -24.33 2.90
C ALA A 211 30.21 -23.35 1.71
N LEU A 212 31.04 -22.31 1.91
CA LEU A 212 31.42 -21.34 0.88
C LEU A 212 32.25 -22.01 -0.24
N THR A 213 31.92 -21.74 -1.49
CA THR A 213 32.60 -22.26 -2.70
C THR A 213 33.39 -21.16 -3.41
N GLY A 214 34.32 -21.50 -4.31
CA GLY A 214 35.12 -20.50 -5.04
C GLY A 214 34.29 -19.55 -5.92
N GLU A 215 33.33 -20.11 -6.67
CA GLU A 215 32.47 -19.37 -7.61
C GLU A 215 31.21 -18.77 -6.97
N GLY A 216 30.88 -19.18 -5.74
CA GLY A 216 29.58 -18.96 -5.12
C GLY A 216 28.62 -20.13 -5.39
N TRP A 217 27.41 -20.04 -4.86
CA TRP A 217 26.36 -21.04 -5.09
C TRP A 217 25.48 -20.65 -6.27
N THR A 218 24.93 -21.64 -6.97
CA THR A 218 23.98 -21.48 -8.08
C THR A 218 22.52 -21.74 -7.67
N GLU A 219 22.32 -22.30 -6.48
CA GLU A 219 21.02 -22.72 -5.93
C GLU A 219 21.05 -22.62 -4.41
N ASP A 220 19.88 -22.64 -3.77
CA ASP A 220 19.72 -22.57 -2.30
C ASP A 220 20.53 -21.40 -1.68
N LEU A 221 20.43 -20.22 -2.28
CA LEU A 221 21.11 -19.02 -1.76
C LEU A 221 20.53 -18.62 -0.39
N PRO A 222 21.39 -18.42 0.63
CA PRO A 222 20.98 -17.86 1.91
C PRO A 222 20.24 -16.54 1.74
N ARG A 223 19.02 -16.47 2.27
CA ARG A 223 18.11 -15.35 2.11
C ARG A 223 17.17 -15.20 3.29
N PHE A 224 16.60 -14.01 3.46
CA PHE A 224 15.57 -13.72 4.45
C PHE A 224 14.75 -12.50 4.06
N TRP A 225 13.50 -12.46 4.51
CA TRP A 225 12.62 -11.30 4.36
C TRP A 225 13.05 -10.17 5.28
N ALA A 226 12.93 -8.94 4.78
CA ALA A 226 13.25 -7.71 5.50
C ALA A 226 12.26 -6.58 5.15
N ILE A 227 12.03 -5.67 6.10
CA ILE A 227 11.31 -4.42 5.86
C ILE A 227 12.14 -3.58 4.86
N PRO A 228 11.54 -2.98 3.81
CA PRO A 228 12.25 -2.15 2.84
C PRO A 228 13.01 -0.98 3.47
N PHE A 229 14.23 -0.69 3.00
CA PHE A 229 15.03 0.42 3.54
C PHE A 229 16.04 1.00 2.52
N SER A 230 16.46 2.24 2.75
CA SER A 230 17.49 2.92 1.95
C SER A 230 18.77 3.15 2.75
N THR A 231 19.91 2.87 2.13
CA THR A 231 21.26 3.10 2.68
C THR A 231 21.91 4.38 2.16
N GLN A 232 21.22 5.14 1.29
CA GLN A 232 21.73 6.40 0.76
C GLN A 232 21.99 7.40 1.91
N GLY A 233 23.27 7.71 2.15
CA GLY A 233 23.70 8.53 3.29
C GLY A 233 23.44 7.92 4.68
N LYS A 234 23.10 6.62 4.77
CA LYS A 234 22.62 5.94 5.99
C LYS A 234 23.31 4.59 6.16
N GLU A 235 24.06 4.42 7.25
CA GLU A 235 24.89 3.21 7.44
C GLU A 235 24.04 1.97 7.79
N ALA A 236 24.21 0.92 6.99
CA ALA A 236 23.76 -0.45 7.28
C ALA A 236 24.89 -1.46 7.03
N VAL A 237 24.90 -2.53 7.83
CA VAL A 237 25.95 -3.56 7.87
C VAL A 237 25.31 -4.94 7.79
N LEU A 238 25.86 -5.78 6.91
CA LEU A 238 25.68 -7.23 6.91
C LEU A 238 26.74 -7.85 7.82
N THR A 239 26.31 -8.61 8.82
CA THR A 239 27.19 -9.45 9.65
C THR A 239 26.99 -10.91 9.25
N ALA A 240 28.07 -11.61 8.90
CA ALA A 240 28.09 -13.03 8.60
C ALA A 240 28.96 -13.78 9.60
N VAL A 241 28.44 -14.86 10.19
CA VAL A 241 29.25 -15.75 11.06
C VAL A 241 29.80 -16.89 10.21
N VAL A 242 31.12 -16.97 10.08
CA VAL A 242 31.82 -18.02 9.31
C VAL A 242 32.90 -18.66 10.18
N ASP A 243 32.90 -20.00 10.27
CA ASP A 243 33.79 -20.78 11.15
C ASP A 243 33.85 -20.26 12.61
N GLY A 244 32.71 -19.86 13.17
CA GLY A 244 32.58 -19.32 14.54
C GLY A 244 33.07 -17.89 14.72
N LYS A 245 33.31 -17.13 13.63
CA LYS A 245 33.78 -15.74 13.66
C LYS A 245 32.86 -14.82 12.88
N SER A 246 32.52 -13.68 13.46
CA SER A 246 31.76 -12.63 12.78
C SER A 246 32.65 -11.86 11.80
N TYR A 247 32.12 -11.59 10.62
CA TYR A 247 32.70 -10.73 9.59
C TYR A 247 31.63 -9.74 9.13
N GLU A 248 32.02 -8.48 8.95
CA GLU A 248 31.10 -7.39 8.62
C GLU A 248 31.38 -6.83 7.23
N ALA A 249 30.32 -6.51 6.50
CA ALA A 249 30.39 -5.77 5.24
C ALA A 249 29.36 -4.64 5.24
N ARG A 250 29.79 -3.42 4.95
CA ARG A 250 28.92 -2.24 4.79
C ARG A 250 28.18 -2.34 3.46
N PHE A 251 26.87 -2.13 3.46
CA PHE A 251 26.08 -2.06 2.23
C PHE A 251 26.55 -0.91 1.32
N PRO A 252 26.42 -1.03 0.00
CA PRO A 252 26.52 0.11 -0.90
C PRO A 252 25.32 1.05 -0.72
N ASP A 253 25.47 2.33 -1.11
CA ASP A 253 24.37 3.29 -1.21
C ASP A 253 23.32 2.81 -2.24
N LEU A 254 22.13 2.49 -1.75
CA LEU A 254 21.06 1.84 -2.51
C LEU A 254 19.70 2.14 -1.86
N GLU A 255 18.67 2.35 -2.67
CA GLU A 255 17.27 2.31 -2.25
C GLU A 255 16.75 0.89 -2.47
N MET A 256 16.30 0.19 -1.41
CA MET A 256 15.71 -1.15 -1.54
C MET A 256 14.22 -1.11 -1.19
N LYS A 257 13.40 -1.36 -2.21
CA LYS A 257 11.93 -1.33 -2.19
C LYS A 257 11.33 -2.70 -1.90
N GLY A 258 10.15 -2.73 -1.28
CA GLY A 258 9.31 -3.93 -1.17
C GLY A 258 8.83 -4.40 -2.54
N GLY A 259 8.47 -5.67 -2.68
CA GLY A 259 8.16 -6.25 -3.99
C GLY A 259 9.39 -6.72 -4.77
N TYR A 260 10.59 -6.75 -4.16
CA TYR A 260 11.85 -7.05 -4.84
C TYR A 260 12.76 -7.99 -4.05
N GLN A 261 13.44 -8.88 -4.77
CA GLN A 261 14.59 -9.65 -4.30
C GLN A 261 15.89 -8.93 -4.68
N TYR A 262 16.79 -8.78 -3.72
CA TYR A 262 18.13 -8.21 -3.92
C TYR A 262 19.18 -9.30 -3.67
N ILE A 263 19.81 -9.77 -4.76
CA ILE A 263 20.83 -10.81 -4.74
C ILE A 263 22.19 -10.14 -4.74
N PHE A 264 22.77 -9.99 -3.56
CA PHE A 264 24.10 -9.43 -3.37
C PHE A 264 25.17 -10.49 -3.56
N ARG A 265 26.17 -10.21 -4.39
CA ARG A 265 27.39 -11.02 -4.48
C ARG A 265 28.50 -10.44 -3.60
N LEU A 266 29.10 -11.30 -2.78
CA LEU A 266 30.16 -10.94 -1.83
C LEU A 266 31.35 -11.87 -1.99
N VAL A 267 32.49 -11.42 -1.47
CA VAL A 267 33.73 -12.20 -1.39
C VAL A 267 34.22 -12.28 0.05
N MET A 268 34.46 -13.51 0.52
CA MET A 268 35.11 -13.84 1.78
C MET A 268 36.59 -14.15 1.52
N THR A 269 37.46 -13.38 2.16
CA THR A 269 38.92 -13.43 2.01
C THR A 269 39.61 -13.65 3.36
N ALA A 270 40.91 -13.94 3.36
CA ALA A 270 41.71 -13.98 4.60
C ALA A 270 41.66 -12.68 5.42
N ASN A 271 41.26 -11.55 4.82
CA ASN A 271 41.22 -10.22 5.45
C ASN A 271 39.81 -9.78 5.86
N GLY A 272 38.75 -10.47 5.45
CA GLY A 272 37.35 -10.09 5.73
C GLY A 272 36.37 -10.38 4.59
N LEU A 273 35.13 -9.94 4.81
CA LEU A 273 33.99 -10.02 3.88
C LEU A 273 33.80 -8.67 3.18
N GLN A 274 33.46 -8.68 1.89
CA GLN A 274 33.23 -7.45 1.11
C GLN A 274 32.19 -7.68 0.01
N PHE A 275 31.26 -6.74 -0.22
CA PHE A 275 30.39 -6.74 -1.39
C PHE A 275 31.18 -6.50 -2.67
N ILE A 276 30.87 -7.20 -3.76
CA ILE A 276 31.51 -7.02 -5.06
C ILE A 276 30.79 -5.87 -5.81
N PRO A 277 31.47 -4.75 -6.12
CA PRO A 277 30.83 -3.61 -6.79
C PRO A 277 30.25 -3.99 -8.16
N GLY A 278 29.04 -3.52 -8.46
CA GLY A 278 28.36 -3.79 -9.73
C GLY A 278 27.88 -5.23 -9.92
N GLN A 279 27.87 -6.07 -8.86
CA GLN A 279 27.34 -7.44 -8.88
C GLN A 279 26.20 -7.60 -7.86
N LEU A 280 25.25 -6.66 -7.94
CA LEU A 280 23.90 -6.80 -7.40
C LEU A 280 22.99 -7.23 -8.55
N GLU A 281 22.22 -8.28 -8.36
CA GLU A 281 21.09 -8.63 -9.23
C GLU A 281 19.78 -8.31 -8.51
N THR A 282 18.85 -7.63 -9.20
CA THR A 282 17.55 -7.24 -8.67
C THR A 282 16.46 -7.93 -9.47
N VAL A 283 15.54 -8.60 -8.78
CA VAL A 283 14.44 -9.34 -9.38
C VAL A 283 13.13 -8.86 -8.77
N SER A 284 12.24 -8.27 -9.56
CA SER A 284 10.89 -7.98 -9.06
C SER A 284 10.17 -9.28 -8.73
N LEU A 285 9.58 -9.30 -7.54
CA LEU A 285 8.67 -10.32 -7.03
C LEU A 285 7.25 -10.04 -7.50
N ASN A 286 6.90 -8.76 -7.66
CA ASN A 286 5.67 -8.33 -8.32
C ASN A 286 5.92 -8.29 -9.84
N LEU A 287 5.32 -9.23 -10.57
CA LEU A 287 4.91 -8.97 -11.95
C LEU A 287 3.55 -8.22 -11.92
N SER A 288 2.83 -8.11 -13.03
CA SER A 288 2.04 -6.94 -13.45
C SER A 288 2.92 -5.69 -13.71
N ASP A 289 3.25 -5.49 -14.99
CA ASP A 289 3.65 -4.25 -15.68
C ASP A 289 4.63 -3.25 -15.03
N ASP A 290 5.52 -3.71 -14.15
CA ASP A 290 6.74 -3.01 -13.67
C ASP A 290 7.81 -2.81 -14.78
N GLN A 291 7.39 -2.32 -15.95
CA GLN A 291 8.11 -1.20 -16.59
C GLN A 291 8.03 0.01 -15.63
N PRO A 292 8.90 1.04 -15.76
CA PRO A 292 8.48 2.35 -15.28
C PRO A 292 7.13 2.67 -15.94
N GLU A 293 6.13 3.06 -15.15
CA GLU A 293 4.84 3.54 -15.68
C GLU A 293 5.13 4.51 -16.82
N ALA A 294 4.47 4.31 -17.97
CA ALA A 294 4.64 5.22 -19.09
C ALA A 294 4.27 6.62 -18.58
N LEU A 295 5.16 7.59 -18.82
CA LEU A 295 4.95 8.99 -18.42
C LEU A 295 3.86 9.61 -19.30
N GLU A 296 2.62 9.22 -19.02
CA GLU A 296 1.39 9.67 -19.65
C GLU A 296 0.94 11.00 -19.05
N GLY A 297 0.01 11.68 -19.72
CA GLY A 297 -0.42 13.01 -19.30
C GLY A 297 0.72 14.02 -19.15
N TYR A 298 1.77 13.92 -20.00
CA TYR A 298 2.77 14.99 -20.12
C TYR A 298 2.10 16.21 -20.71
N GLY A 299 1.92 17.23 -19.87
CA GLY A 299 1.27 18.48 -20.23
C GLY A 299 2.08 19.68 -19.77
N VAL A 300 2.30 20.62 -20.68
CA VAL A 300 2.96 21.91 -20.45
C VAL A 300 1.91 23.01 -20.41
N LEU A 301 1.62 23.51 -19.20
CA LEU A 301 0.72 24.62 -18.97
C LEU A 301 1.51 25.91 -18.82
N THR A 302 1.34 26.84 -19.77
CA THR A 302 2.05 28.13 -19.77
C THR A 302 1.08 29.27 -19.43
N LEU A 303 1.46 30.07 -18.43
CA LEU A 303 0.62 31.12 -17.83
C LEU A 303 1.36 32.45 -17.86
N THR A 304 0.94 33.36 -18.72
CA THR A 304 1.47 34.74 -18.79
C THR A 304 0.72 35.62 -17.81
N HIS A 305 1.40 36.28 -16.87
CA HIS A 305 0.77 37.07 -15.80
C HIS A 305 1.64 38.23 -15.30
N HIS A 306 1.05 39.15 -14.53
CA HIS A 306 1.74 40.25 -13.83
C HIS A 306 1.51 40.22 -12.30
N CYS A 307 1.21 39.04 -11.76
CA CYS A 307 0.93 38.84 -10.34
C CYS A 307 2.16 39.11 -9.46
N THR A 308 1.97 39.72 -8.29
CA THR A 308 3.07 39.84 -7.29
C THR A 308 3.24 38.53 -6.53
N ASP A 309 2.14 37.95 -6.05
CA ASP A 309 2.08 36.60 -5.51
C ASP A 309 1.34 35.72 -6.53
N PHE A 310 1.99 34.68 -7.04
CA PHE A 310 1.39 33.74 -7.99
C PHE A 310 1.21 32.38 -7.34
N VAL A 311 -0.03 31.88 -7.32
CA VAL A 311 -0.41 30.58 -6.75
C VAL A 311 -0.61 29.59 -7.88
N LEU A 312 -0.02 28.40 -7.77
CA LEU A 312 -0.14 27.37 -8.79
C LEU A 312 -1.61 26.92 -8.98
N PRO A 313 -2.00 26.53 -10.22
CA PRO A 313 -3.24 25.79 -10.45
C PRO A 313 -3.22 24.46 -9.70
N VAL A 314 -4.39 23.95 -9.34
CA VAL A 314 -4.54 22.58 -8.84
C VAL A 314 -4.65 21.65 -10.03
N LEU A 315 -3.60 20.89 -10.31
CA LEU A 315 -3.61 19.84 -11.33
C LEU A 315 -4.39 18.61 -10.82
N THR A 316 -5.21 18.01 -11.69
CA THR A 316 -6.02 16.80 -11.39
C THR A 316 -5.48 15.58 -12.13
N GLY A 317 -5.47 14.43 -11.46
CA GLY A 317 -4.93 13.16 -11.97
C GLY A 317 -4.39 12.32 -10.82
N ASP A 318 -4.00 11.08 -11.11
CA ASP A 318 -3.42 10.19 -10.10
C ASP A 318 -1.90 10.35 -10.06
N ASN A 319 -1.35 10.56 -8.85
CA ASN A 319 0.09 10.79 -8.62
C ASN A 319 0.72 11.94 -9.46
N VAL A 320 -0.02 13.03 -9.71
CA VAL A 320 0.50 14.17 -10.50
C VAL A 320 1.76 14.76 -9.87
N PHE A 321 2.82 14.86 -10.67
CA PHE A 321 4.07 15.56 -10.31
C PHE A 321 4.56 16.40 -11.49
N GLY A 322 5.54 17.28 -11.25
CA GLY A 322 5.99 18.22 -12.27
C GLY A 322 7.13 19.13 -11.85
N THR A 323 7.51 20.03 -12.75
CA THR A 323 8.43 21.14 -12.49
C THR A 323 7.79 22.47 -12.85
N VAL A 324 8.29 23.55 -12.26
CA VAL A 324 7.83 24.92 -12.51
C VAL A 324 9.04 25.80 -12.80
N ASP A 325 9.04 26.50 -13.93
CA ASP A 325 9.88 27.70 -14.15
C ASP A 325 9.01 28.92 -13.88
N TRP A 326 9.46 29.80 -12.98
CA TRP A 326 8.71 30.99 -12.57
C TRP A 326 8.92 32.19 -13.51
N GLY A 327 9.67 32.04 -14.61
CA GLY A 327 9.93 33.08 -15.61
C GLY A 327 10.94 34.13 -15.15
N ASP A 328 11.61 33.91 -14.02
CA ASP A 328 12.54 34.86 -13.39
C ASP A 328 13.96 34.30 -13.17
N GLY A 329 14.23 33.10 -13.68
CA GLY A 329 15.49 32.37 -13.50
C GLY A 329 15.53 31.49 -12.25
N SER A 330 14.41 31.36 -11.52
CA SER A 330 14.22 30.36 -10.47
C SER A 330 13.21 29.28 -10.90
N SER A 331 13.37 28.07 -10.34
CA SER A 331 12.56 26.90 -10.65
C SER A 331 12.28 26.06 -9.41
N ALA A 332 11.13 25.37 -9.38
CA ALA A 332 10.72 24.49 -8.30
C ALA A 332 10.16 23.15 -8.82
N GLY A 333 9.89 22.21 -7.91
CA GLY A 333 8.95 21.12 -8.17
C GLY A 333 7.51 21.63 -8.10
N TYR A 334 6.59 20.97 -8.80
CA TYR A 334 5.17 21.25 -8.64
C TYR A 334 4.65 20.72 -7.30
N GLU A 335 4.00 21.57 -6.51
CA GLU A 335 3.30 21.23 -5.26
C GLU A 335 1.91 21.89 -5.24
N ILE A 336 0.89 21.16 -4.76
CA ILE A 336 -0.49 21.66 -4.71
C ILE A 336 -0.57 22.87 -3.78
N GLY A 337 -0.99 24.02 -4.31
CA GLY A 337 -1.05 25.28 -3.56
C GLY A 337 0.30 25.94 -3.35
N GLY A 338 1.36 25.54 -4.06
CA GLY A 338 2.63 26.25 -4.09
C GLY A 338 2.47 27.70 -4.54
N ILE A 339 3.25 28.60 -3.94
CA ILE A 339 3.18 30.05 -4.16
C ILE A 339 4.59 30.59 -4.38
N HIS A 340 4.76 31.48 -5.36
CA HIS A 340 5.98 32.25 -5.55
C HIS A 340 5.69 33.75 -5.50
N THR A 341 6.56 34.50 -4.81
CA THR A 341 6.42 35.95 -4.60
C THR A 341 7.50 36.69 -5.38
N TYR A 342 7.08 37.46 -6.37
CA TYR A 342 7.95 38.24 -7.24
C TYR A 342 8.31 39.61 -6.64
N THR A 343 9.47 40.13 -7.03
CA THR A 343 10.01 41.42 -6.55
C THR A 343 9.39 42.65 -7.22
N ASP A 344 8.67 42.47 -8.31
CA ASP A 344 7.98 43.50 -9.09
C ASP A 344 6.83 42.90 -9.92
N ASN A 345 5.97 43.76 -10.45
CA ASN A 345 4.83 43.40 -11.30
C ASN A 345 5.15 43.57 -12.80
N SER A 346 6.32 43.11 -13.25
CA SER A 346 6.54 42.87 -14.68
C SER A 346 5.66 41.71 -15.17
N THR A 347 5.31 41.72 -16.46
CA THR A 347 4.70 40.55 -17.12
C THR A 347 5.75 39.43 -17.19
N ARG A 348 5.37 38.23 -16.77
CA ARG A 348 6.19 37.02 -16.67
C ARG A 348 5.45 35.84 -17.30
N GLU A 349 6.21 34.81 -17.64
CA GLU A 349 5.70 33.56 -18.18
C GLU A 349 6.07 32.44 -17.19
N THR A 350 5.07 31.90 -16.47
CA THR A 350 5.26 30.72 -15.63
C THR A 350 4.94 29.49 -16.46
N VAL A 351 5.88 28.56 -16.54
CA VAL A 351 5.76 27.31 -17.28
C VAL A 351 5.70 26.16 -16.28
N ILE A 352 4.66 25.33 -16.39
CA ILE A 352 4.43 24.17 -15.53
C ILE A 352 4.51 22.93 -16.42
N GLU A 353 5.61 22.16 -16.32
CA GLU A 353 5.68 20.82 -16.89
C GLU A 353 5.08 19.84 -15.90
N SER A 354 4.14 19.00 -16.34
CA SER A 354 3.45 18.03 -15.48
C SER A 354 3.36 16.66 -16.12
N TRP A 355 3.25 15.61 -15.29
CA TRP A 355 3.02 14.23 -15.68
C TRP A 355 1.84 13.64 -14.90
N ASN A 356 1.20 12.62 -15.49
CA ASN A 356 -0.05 12.01 -15.04
C ASN A 356 -1.22 13.01 -14.89
N SER A 357 -1.11 14.20 -15.45
CA SER A 357 -2.14 15.23 -15.37
C SER A 357 -3.24 15.00 -16.42
N THR A 358 -4.48 15.27 -16.03
CA THR A 358 -5.70 15.03 -16.82
C THR A 358 -6.60 16.27 -16.93
N GLY A 359 -6.17 17.38 -16.32
CA GLY A 359 -6.93 18.62 -16.17
C GLY A 359 -6.36 19.49 -15.05
N PHE A 360 -6.86 20.72 -14.93
CA PHE A 360 -6.43 21.65 -13.88
C PHE A 360 -7.55 22.64 -13.50
N GLU A 361 -7.45 23.17 -12.28
CA GLU A 361 -8.31 24.27 -11.78
C GLU A 361 -7.46 25.50 -11.41
N LEU A 362 -7.83 26.66 -11.94
CA LEU A 362 -7.22 27.94 -11.58
C LEU A 362 -8.01 28.61 -10.45
N ASN A 363 -7.40 28.67 -9.27
CA ASN A 363 -7.95 29.32 -8.06
C ASN A 363 -8.36 30.79 -8.28
N THR A 364 -7.76 31.47 -9.27
CA THR A 364 -8.13 32.82 -9.70
C THR A 364 -7.67 33.08 -11.14
N LEU A 365 -8.33 34.00 -11.83
CA LEU A 365 -7.89 34.57 -13.11
C LEU A 365 -7.32 36.00 -12.96
N SER A 366 -7.25 36.52 -11.73
CA SER A 366 -6.80 37.89 -11.47
C SER A 366 -5.30 38.02 -11.74
N GLY A 367 -4.93 38.87 -12.71
CA GLY A 367 -3.53 39.16 -13.06
C GLY A 367 -2.94 38.22 -14.12
N ILE A 368 -3.68 37.19 -14.56
CA ILE A 368 -3.34 36.36 -15.71
C ILE A 368 -3.77 37.10 -16.99
N GLU A 369 -2.87 37.17 -17.96
CA GLU A 369 -3.04 37.82 -19.26
C GLU A 369 -3.30 36.81 -20.38
N GLU A 370 -2.59 35.68 -20.38
CA GLU A 370 -2.71 34.61 -21.37
C GLU A 370 -2.54 33.23 -20.71
N ILE A 371 -3.21 32.22 -21.28
CA ILE A 371 -3.15 30.81 -20.87
C ILE A 371 -2.92 30.03 -22.17
N ASP A 372 -1.72 29.48 -22.36
CA ASP A 372 -1.46 28.56 -23.47
C ASP A 372 -1.61 27.11 -23.01
N LEU A 373 -2.37 26.37 -23.80
CA LEU A 373 -2.69 24.94 -23.66
C LEU A 373 -2.22 24.16 -24.89
N SER A 374 -1.39 24.75 -25.76
CA SER A 374 -0.92 24.10 -27.00
C SER A 374 -0.04 22.88 -26.77
N GLY A 375 0.50 22.73 -25.56
CA GLY A 375 1.28 21.58 -25.10
C GLY A 375 0.68 20.80 -23.92
N TYR A 376 -0.62 20.97 -23.62
CA TYR A 376 -1.32 20.36 -22.48
C TYR A 376 -2.48 19.46 -22.92
#